data_AF-S0FT52-F1
#
_entry.id   AF-S0FT52-F1
#
_cell.length_a   1.000
_cell.length_b   1.000
_cell.length_c   1.000
_cell.angle_alpha   90.00
_cell.angle_beta   90.00
_cell.angle_gamma   90.00
#
_symmetry.space_group_name_H-M   'P 1'
#
loop_
_entity.id
_entity.type
_entity.pdbx_description
1 polymer ?
#
loop_
_entity_poly.entity_id
_entity_poly.type
_entity_poly.pdbx_seq_one_letter_code
_entity_poly.pdbx_strand_id
1 'polypeptide(L)'
;MAEQYVKNQHYIAQCLLKFFANSKDQVFEALVESGKVYSTNYKNSMVERFTYEHPALERNIVEKYFHKIESYIGDAVQRIIDTIEKHEIGECPFSEVKKALSQYMREFIIFYYRSGALLTEFEFERKIKADRVFVMLKKVMNSPYIRELSKTVINYYNFSVIKSENNEFILSDQYLASVALGIKNRFFNISNRHIGLRDMMLLIPLSGKYYAVFSNGFTPKYILSNKVNILNQFQVDEINEAIINNSYTKCISYRQDSLQRILIKFEYKSPSATMAGGNGIHMGTTLKKEVFFFIRDKKAWKLITEIAPYEWDRYKNIGRNDSCPCKSSKKYKNCCSDALCIAMKIIAPFAAKQQFPFAQIDKAKDTVSVDTVIEMPIYEYSGI
;
A
#
# COMPACT_ATOMS: atom_id res chain seq x y z
N MET A 1 -13.83 -33.75 -20.72
CA MET A 1 -13.77 -33.65 -19.25
C MET A 1 -14.49 -32.37 -18.85
N ALA A 2 -15.54 -32.45 -18.04
CA ALA A 2 -16.23 -31.24 -17.59
C ALA A 2 -15.25 -30.37 -16.78
N GLU A 3 -15.05 -29.12 -17.19
CA GLU A 3 -14.10 -28.23 -16.51
C GLU A 3 -14.49 -28.06 -15.04
N GLN A 4 -13.55 -28.39 -14.15
CA GLN A 4 -13.74 -28.29 -12.71
C GLN A 4 -13.91 -26.81 -12.33
N TYR A 5 -15.02 -26.49 -11.69
CA TYR A 5 -15.28 -25.13 -11.23
C TYR A 5 -14.44 -24.81 -10.00
N VAL A 6 -13.51 -23.87 -10.14
CA VAL A 6 -12.70 -23.39 -9.01
C VAL A 6 -13.53 -22.36 -8.26
N LYS A 7 -14.16 -22.80 -7.15
CA LYS A 7 -15.01 -21.91 -6.34
C LYS A 7 -14.20 -20.90 -5.53
N ASN A 8 -13.08 -21.34 -4.96
CA ASN A 8 -12.22 -20.54 -4.09
C ASN A 8 -11.03 -20.06 -4.91
N GLN A 9 -10.95 -18.75 -5.16
CA GLN A 9 -9.95 -18.13 -6.03
C GLN A 9 -9.06 -17.19 -5.21
N HIS A 10 -7.75 -17.41 -5.31
CA HIS A 10 -6.75 -16.73 -4.50
C HIS A 10 -6.46 -15.32 -5.05
N TYR A 11 -6.73 -14.28 -4.25
CA TYR A 11 -6.34 -12.91 -4.61
C TYR A 11 -4.88 -12.59 -4.24
N ILE A 12 -4.29 -13.38 -3.34
CA ILE A 12 -2.84 -13.47 -3.16
C ILE A 12 -2.40 -14.87 -3.59
N ALA A 13 -1.41 -14.94 -4.50
CA ALA A 13 -0.92 -16.18 -5.08
C ALA A 13 -0.65 -17.26 -4.03
N GLN A 14 -1.20 -18.46 -4.22
CA GLN A 14 -1.01 -19.56 -3.28
C GLN A 14 0.47 -19.92 -3.13
N CYS A 15 1.22 -19.89 -4.25
CA CYS A 15 2.66 -20.16 -4.26
C CYS A 15 3.47 -19.16 -3.42
N LEU A 16 2.94 -17.94 -3.21
CA LEU A 16 3.60 -16.90 -2.41
C LEU A 16 3.26 -17.01 -0.92
N LEU A 17 2.01 -17.40 -0.60
CA LEU A 17 1.57 -17.63 0.78
C LEU A 17 2.43 -18.72 1.47
N LYS A 18 2.92 -19.70 0.70
CA LYS A 18 3.85 -20.74 1.18
C LYS A 18 5.08 -20.17 1.90
N PHE A 19 5.63 -19.04 1.45
CA PHE A 19 6.82 -18.42 2.07
C PHE A 19 6.56 -17.74 3.42
N PHE A 20 5.30 -17.70 3.84
CA PHE A 20 4.86 -17.21 5.15
C PHE A 20 4.28 -18.33 6.01
N ALA A 21 4.22 -19.56 5.49
CA ALA A 21 3.71 -20.72 6.22
C ALA A 21 4.78 -21.35 7.11
N ASN A 22 4.33 -21.89 8.24
CA ASN A 22 5.16 -22.70 9.13
C ASN A 22 5.36 -24.12 8.59
N SER A 23 6.12 -24.93 9.33
CA SER A 23 6.43 -26.32 8.96
C SER A 23 5.20 -27.24 8.83
N LYS A 24 4.01 -26.82 9.26
CA LYS A 24 2.73 -27.55 9.13
C LYS A 24 1.87 -27.01 7.98
N ASP A 25 2.45 -26.24 7.05
CA ASP A 25 1.73 -25.53 5.99
C ASP A 25 0.66 -24.56 6.53
N GLN A 26 0.83 -24.07 7.76
CA GLN A 26 -0.11 -23.17 8.41
C GLN A 26 0.41 -21.73 8.45
N VAL A 27 -0.50 -20.77 8.30
CA VAL A 27 -0.27 -19.35 8.54
C VAL A 27 -1.18 -18.89 9.67
N PHE A 28 -0.78 -17.83 10.37
CA PHE A 28 -1.69 -17.08 11.22
C PHE A 28 -2.32 -15.98 10.39
N GLU A 29 -3.65 -15.97 10.28
CA GLU A 29 -4.42 -15.00 9.51
C GLU A 29 -5.26 -14.13 10.46
N ALA A 30 -5.25 -12.83 10.22
CA ALA A 30 -6.07 -11.86 10.93
C ALA A 30 -7.14 -11.29 10.01
N LEU A 31 -8.37 -11.19 10.52
CA LEU A 31 -9.40 -10.32 9.97
C LEU A 31 -9.21 -8.94 10.57
N VAL A 32 -8.54 -8.06 9.83
CA VAL A 32 -7.92 -6.83 10.38
C VAL A 32 -8.92 -5.89 11.04
N GLU A 33 -10.13 -5.78 10.49
CA GLU A 33 -11.20 -4.93 11.03
C GLU A 33 -11.76 -5.47 12.36
N SER A 34 -11.98 -6.79 12.45
CA SER A 34 -12.53 -7.41 13.66
C SER A 34 -11.49 -7.66 14.76
N GLY A 35 -10.19 -7.53 14.46
CA GLY A 35 -9.11 -7.91 15.36
C GLY A 35 -8.97 -9.43 15.60
N LYS A 36 -9.77 -10.27 14.93
CA LYS A 36 -9.74 -11.73 15.13
C LYS A 36 -8.53 -12.35 14.43
N VAL A 37 -7.77 -13.17 15.18
CA VAL A 37 -6.63 -13.95 14.67
C VAL A 37 -6.94 -15.44 14.79
N TYR A 38 -6.62 -16.22 13.76
CA TYR A 38 -6.74 -17.68 13.75
C TYR A 38 -5.65 -18.32 12.89
N SER A 39 -5.42 -19.62 13.10
CA SER A 39 -4.54 -20.40 12.23
C SER A 39 -5.35 -21.05 11.10
N THR A 40 -4.78 -21.10 9.90
CA THR A 40 -5.36 -21.81 8.75
C THR A 40 -4.24 -22.35 7.86
N ASN A 41 -4.56 -23.33 7.01
CA ASN A 41 -3.61 -23.76 5.98
C ASN A 41 -3.44 -22.65 4.95
N TYR A 42 -2.21 -22.41 4.47
CA TYR A 42 -1.95 -21.32 3.50
C TYR A 42 -2.77 -21.48 2.21
N LYS A 43 -3.12 -22.72 1.82
CA LYS A 43 -3.98 -23.02 0.66
C LYS A 43 -5.42 -22.54 0.82
N ASN A 44 -5.84 -22.22 2.05
CA ASN A 44 -7.17 -21.68 2.36
C ASN A 44 -7.12 -20.22 2.82
N SER A 45 -5.93 -19.60 2.83
CA SER A 45 -5.72 -18.21 3.22
C SER A 45 -5.85 -17.28 2.02
N MET A 46 -6.21 -16.02 2.27
CA MET A 46 -6.24 -14.96 1.23
C MET A 46 -7.02 -15.35 -0.04
N VAL A 47 -8.17 -15.99 0.17
CA VAL A 47 -9.05 -16.54 -0.85
C VAL A 47 -10.48 -16.01 -0.66
N GLU A 48 -11.18 -15.77 -1.77
CA GLU A 48 -12.61 -15.43 -1.79
C GLU A 48 -13.32 -16.36 -2.79
N ARG A 49 -14.63 -16.54 -2.62
CA ARG A 49 -15.45 -17.30 -3.58
C ARG A 49 -15.71 -16.44 -4.81
N PHE A 50 -15.43 -17.00 -5.98
CA PHE A 50 -15.73 -16.36 -7.27
C PHE A 50 -15.10 -14.97 -7.42
N THR A 51 -13.89 -14.80 -6.85
CA THR A 51 -13.13 -13.54 -6.85
C THR A 51 -13.08 -12.89 -8.24
N TYR A 52 -12.90 -13.72 -9.28
CA TYR A 52 -12.62 -13.33 -10.66
C TYR A 52 -13.74 -13.66 -11.65
N GLU A 53 -14.90 -14.12 -11.17
CA GLU A 53 -16.00 -14.46 -12.06
C GLU A 53 -16.79 -13.21 -12.46
N HIS A 54 -17.16 -13.14 -13.73
CA HIS A 54 -17.96 -12.04 -14.29
C HIS A 54 -18.95 -12.60 -15.34
N PRO A 55 -20.22 -12.14 -15.38
CA PRO A 55 -21.22 -12.67 -16.32
C PRO A 55 -20.84 -12.60 -17.81
N ALA A 56 -20.02 -11.61 -18.18
CA ALA A 56 -19.55 -11.40 -19.55
C ALA A 56 -18.26 -12.14 -19.91
N LEU A 57 -17.67 -12.91 -18.99
CA LEU A 57 -16.43 -13.65 -19.22
C LEU A 57 -16.71 -15.15 -19.17
N GLU A 58 -15.92 -15.92 -19.93
CA GLU A 58 -15.93 -17.37 -19.78
C GLU A 58 -15.50 -17.75 -18.35
N ARG A 59 -16.17 -18.75 -17.80
CA ARG A 59 -15.93 -19.27 -16.45
C ARG A 59 -14.45 -19.59 -16.23
N ASN A 60 -13.91 -19.20 -15.08
CA ASN A 60 -12.51 -19.41 -14.68
C ASN A 60 -11.45 -18.85 -15.68
N ILE A 61 -11.80 -18.08 -16.71
CA ILE A 61 -10.81 -17.64 -17.71
C ILE A 61 -9.68 -16.81 -17.08
N VAL A 62 -10.05 -15.94 -16.14
CA VAL A 62 -9.14 -15.07 -15.40
C VAL A 62 -8.28 -15.87 -14.43
N GLU A 63 -8.87 -16.85 -13.74
CA GLU A 63 -8.15 -17.79 -12.87
C GLU A 63 -7.10 -18.58 -13.66
N LYS A 64 -7.47 -19.12 -14.84
CA LYS A 64 -6.55 -19.84 -15.74
C LYS A 64 -5.41 -18.95 -16.19
N TYR A 65 -5.66 -17.67 -16.47
CA TYR A 65 -4.62 -16.70 -16.82
C TYR A 65 -3.61 -16.54 -15.69
N PHE A 66 -4.08 -16.30 -14.46
CA PHE A 66 -3.19 -16.11 -13.32
C PHE A 66 -2.43 -17.39 -12.94
N HIS A 67 -3.06 -18.55 -13.09
CA HIS A 67 -2.40 -19.84 -12.85
C HIS A 67 -1.14 -20.03 -13.71
N LYS A 68 -1.13 -19.53 -14.96
CA LYS A 68 0.06 -19.56 -15.83
C LYS A 68 1.22 -18.72 -15.31
N ILE A 69 0.93 -17.64 -14.58
CA ILE A 69 1.97 -16.81 -13.93
C ILE A 69 2.43 -17.51 -12.66
N GLU A 70 1.49 -18.04 -11.88
CA GLU A 70 1.78 -18.76 -10.63
C GLU A 70 2.62 -20.02 -10.83
N SER A 71 2.52 -20.66 -11.99
CA SER A 71 3.27 -21.88 -12.31
C SER A 71 4.78 -21.70 -12.35
N TYR A 72 5.30 -20.46 -12.43
CA TYR A 72 6.75 -20.19 -12.43
C TYR A 72 7.20 -19.19 -11.38
N ILE A 73 6.33 -18.32 -10.89
CA ILE A 73 6.72 -17.24 -9.98
C ILE A 73 7.13 -17.74 -8.59
N GLY A 74 6.57 -18.86 -8.13
CA GLY A 74 6.95 -19.48 -6.85
C GLY A 74 8.43 -19.86 -6.85
N ASP A 75 8.88 -20.56 -7.89
CA ASP A 75 10.29 -20.93 -8.05
C ASP A 75 11.18 -19.70 -8.28
N ALA A 76 10.66 -18.66 -8.94
CA ALA A 76 11.38 -17.41 -9.10
C ALA A 76 11.65 -16.71 -7.75
N VAL A 77 10.66 -16.66 -6.86
CA VAL A 77 10.83 -16.10 -5.51
C VAL A 77 11.81 -16.93 -4.69
N GLN A 78 11.74 -18.27 -4.77
CA GLN A 78 12.73 -19.13 -4.12
C GLN A 78 14.14 -18.82 -4.62
N ARG A 79 14.36 -18.72 -5.94
CA ARG A 79 15.67 -18.34 -6.51
C ARG A 79 16.16 -16.97 -6.04
N ILE A 80 15.26 -16.00 -5.87
CA ILE A 80 15.61 -14.68 -5.32
C ILE A 80 16.07 -14.82 -3.86
N ILE A 81 15.35 -15.58 -3.04
CA ILE A 81 15.74 -15.86 -1.65
C ILE A 81 17.10 -16.56 -1.60
N ASP A 82 17.31 -17.61 -2.40
CA ASP A 82 18.59 -18.32 -2.47
C ASP A 82 19.73 -17.38 -2.87
N THR A 83 19.48 -16.43 -3.78
CA THR A 83 20.47 -15.42 -4.19
C THR A 83 20.77 -14.42 -3.07
N ILE A 84 19.77 -14.04 -2.27
CA ILE A 84 19.98 -13.22 -1.06
C ILE A 84 20.86 -13.98 -0.07
N GLU A 85 20.56 -15.24 0.20
CA GLU A 85 21.31 -16.06 1.17
C GLU A 85 22.76 -16.30 0.72
N LYS A 86 22.98 -16.58 -0.58
CA LYS A 86 24.32 -16.63 -1.18
C LYS A 86 25.09 -15.32 -1.03
N HIS A 87 24.43 -14.19 -1.22
CA HIS A 87 25.05 -12.89 -1.01
C HIS A 87 25.46 -12.68 0.46
N GLU A 88 24.60 -13.05 1.41
CA GLU A 88 24.89 -12.91 2.84
C GLU A 88 26.12 -13.71 3.29
N ILE A 89 26.41 -14.85 2.65
CA ILE A 89 27.62 -15.66 2.91
C ILE A 89 28.81 -15.29 2.00
N GLY A 90 28.68 -14.25 1.16
CA GLY A 90 29.75 -13.73 0.31
C GLY A 90 29.97 -14.45 -1.02
N GLU A 91 29.07 -15.35 -1.44
CA GLU A 91 29.20 -16.11 -2.69
C GLU A 91 28.81 -15.31 -3.94
N CYS A 92 28.04 -14.23 -3.80
CA CYS A 92 27.70 -13.36 -4.93
C CYS A 92 27.55 -11.88 -4.52
N PRO A 93 27.74 -10.93 -5.45
CA PRO A 93 27.55 -9.51 -5.17
C PRO A 93 26.05 -9.15 -5.06
N PHE A 94 25.75 -8.07 -4.33
CA PHE A 94 24.37 -7.59 -4.15
C PHE A 94 23.66 -7.20 -5.47
N SER A 95 24.44 -6.87 -6.51
CA SER A 95 23.90 -6.59 -7.84
C SER A 95 23.15 -7.77 -8.45
N GLU A 96 23.54 -9.02 -8.14
CA GLU A 96 22.82 -10.21 -8.61
C GLU A 96 21.45 -10.34 -7.93
N VAL A 97 21.34 -9.96 -6.65
CA VAL A 97 20.04 -9.88 -5.95
C VAL A 97 19.12 -8.88 -6.66
N LYS A 98 19.62 -7.67 -6.97
CA LYS A 98 18.85 -6.65 -7.69
C LYS A 98 18.39 -7.16 -9.05
N LYS A 99 19.28 -7.82 -9.79
CA LYS A 99 19.02 -8.35 -11.13
C LYS A 99 17.96 -9.46 -11.10
N ALA A 100 18.11 -10.42 -10.18
CA ALA A 100 17.16 -11.52 -10.00
C ALA A 100 15.75 -10.99 -9.72
N LEU A 101 15.62 -9.99 -8.85
CA LEU A 101 14.31 -9.40 -8.55
C LEU A 101 13.77 -8.58 -9.72
N SER A 102 14.61 -7.74 -10.34
CA SER A 102 14.22 -6.85 -11.45
C SER A 102 13.67 -7.62 -12.65
N GLN A 103 14.12 -8.86 -12.87
CA GLN A 103 13.62 -9.74 -13.92
C GLN A 103 12.11 -10.03 -13.80
N TYR A 104 11.58 -10.08 -12.57
CA TYR A 104 10.19 -10.44 -12.28
C TYR A 104 9.34 -9.25 -11.75
N MET A 105 9.82 -8.02 -11.93
CA MET A 105 9.11 -6.82 -11.44
C MET A 105 7.71 -6.67 -12.04
N ARG A 106 7.52 -7.09 -13.30
CA ARG A 106 6.22 -7.02 -13.97
C ARG A 106 5.20 -7.93 -13.29
N GLU A 107 5.60 -9.14 -12.95
CA GLU A 107 4.79 -10.13 -12.25
C GLU A 107 4.41 -9.65 -10.85
N PHE A 108 5.35 -9.05 -10.11
CA PHE A 108 5.04 -8.44 -8.82
C PHE A 108 3.99 -7.33 -8.93
N ILE A 109 4.09 -6.48 -9.96
CA ILE A 109 3.10 -5.42 -10.23
C ILE A 109 1.75 -6.01 -10.67
N ILE A 110 1.73 -7.08 -11.47
CA ILE A 110 0.48 -7.79 -11.82
C ILE A 110 -0.20 -8.33 -10.56
N PHE A 111 0.56 -8.90 -9.64
CA PHE A 111 0.05 -9.42 -8.38
C PHE A 111 -0.44 -8.33 -7.42
N TYR A 112 0.14 -7.14 -7.48
CA TYR A 112 -0.41 -5.97 -6.80
C TYR A 112 -1.80 -5.61 -7.33
N TYR A 113 -2.01 -5.55 -8.65
CA TYR A 113 -3.30 -5.15 -9.22
C TYR A 113 -4.42 -6.17 -8.99
N ARG A 114 -4.09 -7.46 -8.86
CA ARG A 114 -5.09 -8.49 -8.55
C ARG A 114 -5.33 -8.70 -7.04
N SER A 115 -4.61 -7.97 -6.20
CA SER A 115 -4.65 -8.15 -4.75
C SER A 115 -6.03 -7.80 -4.16
N GLY A 116 -6.38 -8.42 -3.03
CA GLY A 116 -7.67 -8.25 -2.38
C GLY A 116 -7.95 -6.80 -2.02
N ALA A 117 -6.92 -6.07 -1.60
CA ALA A 117 -7.05 -4.65 -1.28
C ALA A 117 -7.41 -3.81 -2.51
N LEU A 118 -6.77 -4.05 -3.66
CA LEU A 118 -7.06 -3.30 -4.89
C LEU A 118 -8.43 -3.68 -5.47
N LEU A 119 -8.82 -4.95 -5.40
CA LEU A 119 -10.17 -5.38 -5.77
C LEU A 119 -11.25 -4.69 -4.93
N THR A 120 -10.99 -4.50 -3.63
CA THR A 120 -11.88 -3.74 -2.72
C THR A 120 -11.98 -2.27 -3.13
N GLU A 121 -10.86 -1.66 -3.54
CA GLU A 121 -10.85 -0.27 -4.06
C GLU A 121 -11.63 -0.15 -5.38
N PHE A 122 -11.42 -1.08 -6.32
CA PHE A 122 -12.11 -1.06 -7.61
C PHE A 122 -13.62 -1.28 -7.47
N GLU A 123 -14.03 -2.14 -6.53
CA GLU A 123 -15.43 -2.34 -6.18
C GLU A 123 -16.06 -1.05 -5.63
N PHE A 124 -15.35 -0.35 -4.73
CA PHE A 124 -15.80 0.93 -4.19
C PHE A 124 -15.97 2.01 -5.27
N GLU A 125 -15.03 2.09 -6.23
CA GLU A 125 -15.10 3.06 -7.34
C GLU A 125 -16.30 2.83 -8.26
N ARG A 126 -16.69 1.57 -8.51
CA ARG A 126 -17.74 1.23 -9.48
C ARG A 126 -19.12 0.99 -8.88
N LYS A 127 -19.22 0.76 -7.56
CA LYS A 127 -20.45 0.41 -6.82
C LYS A 127 -21.11 -0.92 -7.26
N ILE A 128 -20.59 -1.59 -8.29
CA ILE A 128 -21.00 -2.90 -8.76
C ILE A 128 -19.83 -3.86 -8.53
N LYS A 129 -20.04 -4.88 -7.69
CA LYS A 129 -18.99 -5.83 -7.30
C LYS A 129 -18.33 -6.53 -8.49
N ALA A 130 -19.10 -6.90 -9.50
CA ALA A 130 -18.59 -7.61 -10.67
C ALA A 130 -17.58 -6.75 -11.48
N ASP A 131 -17.78 -5.44 -11.56
CA ASP A 131 -16.97 -4.53 -12.38
C ASP A 131 -15.52 -4.39 -11.91
N ARG A 132 -15.23 -4.76 -10.66
CA ARG A 132 -13.85 -4.81 -10.13
C ARG A 132 -12.94 -5.68 -11.00
N VAL A 133 -13.48 -6.75 -11.60
CA VAL A 133 -12.76 -7.67 -12.48
C VAL A 133 -12.34 -6.94 -13.77
N PHE A 134 -13.24 -6.16 -14.39
CA PHE A 134 -12.90 -5.40 -15.58
C PHE A 134 -11.86 -4.30 -15.32
N VAL A 135 -11.98 -3.59 -14.20
CA VAL A 135 -10.99 -2.57 -13.82
C VAL A 135 -9.61 -3.22 -13.62
N MET A 136 -9.55 -4.33 -12.87
CA MET A 136 -8.32 -5.11 -12.70
C MET A 136 -7.74 -5.55 -14.05
N LEU A 137 -8.56 -6.14 -14.93
CA LEU A 137 -8.10 -6.59 -16.25
C LEU A 137 -7.57 -5.44 -17.10
N LYS A 138 -8.23 -4.26 -17.08
CA LYS A 138 -7.74 -3.07 -17.80
C LYS A 138 -6.34 -2.65 -17.32
N LYS A 139 -6.04 -2.81 -16.03
CA LYS A 139 -4.70 -2.55 -15.47
C LYS A 139 -3.70 -3.63 -15.86
N VAL A 140 -4.04 -4.91 -15.63
CA VAL A 140 -3.16 -6.06 -15.85
C VAL A 140 -2.83 -6.25 -17.33
N MET A 141 -3.78 -5.99 -18.24
CA MET A 141 -3.60 -6.14 -19.68
C MET A 141 -2.87 -4.95 -20.33
N ASN A 142 -2.68 -3.83 -19.61
CA ASN A 142 -1.90 -2.71 -20.10
C ASN A 142 -0.38 -2.97 -19.96
N SER A 143 0.11 -3.88 -20.79
CA SER A 143 1.51 -4.30 -20.80
C SER A 143 2.50 -3.13 -21.00
N PRO A 144 2.25 -2.14 -21.89
CA PRO A 144 3.10 -0.96 -22.00
C PRO A 144 3.22 -0.22 -20.67
N TYR A 145 2.10 0.06 -19.99
CA TYR A 145 2.11 0.74 -18.69
C TYR A 145 2.88 -0.05 -17.63
N ILE A 146 2.62 -1.35 -17.48
CA ILE A 146 3.30 -2.20 -16.49
C ILE A 146 4.81 -2.23 -16.75
N ARG A 147 5.23 -2.29 -18.03
CA ARG A 147 6.63 -2.28 -18.41
C ARG A 147 7.30 -0.95 -18.03
N GLU A 148 6.68 0.17 -18.36
CA GLU A 148 7.24 1.48 -18.02
C GLU A 148 7.25 1.71 -16.51
N LEU A 149 6.20 1.32 -15.79
CA LEU A 149 6.17 1.36 -14.33
C LEU A 149 7.29 0.52 -13.70
N SER A 150 7.53 -0.68 -14.24
CA SER A 150 8.64 -1.54 -13.80
C SER A 150 9.99 -0.85 -13.99
N LYS A 151 10.23 -0.26 -15.17
CA LYS A 151 11.46 0.50 -15.43
C LYS A 151 11.59 1.68 -14.48
N THR A 152 10.50 2.40 -14.23
CA THR A 152 10.50 3.54 -13.31
C THR A 152 10.97 3.12 -11.91
N VAL A 153 10.40 2.05 -11.37
CA VAL A 153 10.80 1.51 -10.07
C VAL A 153 12.26 1.04 -10.10
N ILE A 154 12.68 0.26 -11.09
CA ILE A 154 14.04 -0.31 -11.16
C ILE A 154 15.13 0.78 -11.29
N ASN A 155 14.85 1.83 -12.06
CA ASN A 155 15.84 2.83 -12.47
C ASN A 155 15.88 4.05 -11.54
N TYR A 156 14.75 4.47 -10.95
CA TYR A 156 14.69 5.72 -10.18
C TYR A 156 14.53 5.51 -8.66
N TYR A 157 14.43 4.27 -8.21
CA TYR A 157 14.35 3.95 -6.79
C TYR A 157 15.66 3.28 -6.35
N ASN A 158 16.08 3.65 -5.15
CA ASN A 158 17.11 2.94 -4.42
C ASN A 158 16.61 1.55 -4.05
N PHE A 159 17.47 0.54 -4.19
CA PHE A 159 17.14 -0.83 -3.89
C PHE A 159 17.88 -1.31 -2.64
N SER A 160 17.19 -2.04 -1.78
CA SER A 160 17.76 -2.71 -0.61
C SER A 160 16.91 -3.94 -0.25
N VAL A 161 17.44 -4.81 0.60
CA VAL A 161 16.68 -5.90 1.21
C VAL A 161 16.64 -5.65 2.72
N ILE A 162 15.53 -5.94 3.36
CA ILE A 162 15.39 -5.96 4.82
C ILE A 162 15.16 -7.40 5.30
N LYS A 163 15.74 -7.73 6.45
CA LYS A 163 15.73 -9.07 7.03
C LYS A 163 15.25 -9.04 8.48
N SER A 164 14.33 -9.95 8.81
CA SER A 164 14.00 -10.33 10.18
C SER A 164 14.60 -11.71 10.45
N GLU A 165 15.50 -11.82 11.44
CA GLU A 165 16.11 -13.12 11.81
C GLU A 165 15.06 -14.13 12.33
N ASN A 166 13.93 -13.64 12.80
CA ASN A 166 12.91 -14.44 13.49
C ASN A 166 11.67 -14.74 12.65
N ASN A 167 11.69 -14.50 11.34
CA ASN A 167 10.53 -14.65 10.43
C ASN A 167 9.29 -13.85 10.87
N GLU A 168 9.49 -12.58 11.20
CA GLU A 168 8.43 -11.75 11.80
C GLU A 168 7.72 -10.80 10.85
N PHE A 169 8.14 -10.73 9.57
CA PHE A 169 7.40 -9.92 8.62
C PHE A 169 6.03 -10.53 8.33
N ILE A 170 5.02 -9.66 8.30
CA ILE A 170 3.64 -10.01 7.94
C ILE A 170 3.41 -9.82 6.43
N LEU A 171 2.27 -10.25 5.92
CA LEU A 171 1.83 -10.02 4.54
C LEU A 171 0.39 -9.49 4.51
N SER A 172 0.19 -8.31 3.93
CA SER A 172 -1.15 -7.72 3.74
C SER A 172 -1.84 -8.27 2.51
N ASP A 173 -3.17 -8.15 2.48
CA ASP A 173 -4.00 -8.46 1.29
C ASP A 173 -3.82 -7.48 0.11
N GLN A 174 -2.92 -6.48 0.20
CA GLN A 174 -2.45 -5.69 -0.94
C GLN A 174 -1.29 -6.35 -1.70
N TYR A 175 -0.68 -7.40 -1.13
CA TYR A 175 0.56 -7.99 -1.60
C TYR A 175 1.76 -7.03 -1.51
N LEU A 176 1.87 -6.06 -2.42
CA LEU A 176 2.91 -5.02 -2.34
C LEU A 176 2.44 -3.90 -1.44
N ALA A 177 3.16 -3.65 -0.35
CA ALA A 177 2.86 -2.53 0.52
C ALA A 177 3.54 -1.26 0.01
N SER A 178 2.73 -0.24 -0.23
CA SER A 178 3.16 1.11 -0.62
C SER A 178 3.07 2.05 0.58
N VAL A 179 4.12 2.84 0.82
CA VAL A 179 4.20 3.73 1.99
C VAL A 179 4.76 5.09 1.58
N ALA A 180 4.11 6.17 2.00
CA ALA A 180 4.64 7.52 1.80
C ALA A 180 5.80 7.83 2.76
N LEU A 181 6.86 8.41 2.21
CA LEU A 181 7.98 9.02 2.95
C LEU A 181 7.82 10.55 3.09
N GLY A 182 6.76 11.09 2.48
CA GLY A 182 6.32 12.47 2.56
C GLY A 182 4.89 12.59 2.03
N ILE A 183 4.22 13.71 2.32
CA ILE A 183 2.84 13.96 1.86
C ILE A 183 2.88 14.50 0.42
N LYS A 184 2.13 13.86 -0.49
CA LYS A 184 2.20 14.18 -1.93
C LYS A 184 1.13 15.16 -2.40
N ASN A 185 -0.15 14.92 -2.14
CA ASN A 185 -1.22 15.91 -2.26
C ASN A 185 -2.57 15.30 -1.82
N ARG A 186 -3.56 16.12 -1.48
CA ARG A 186 -4.95 15.68 -1.19
C ARG A 186 -5.92 15.92 -2.35
N PHE A 187 -5.61 16.88 -3.22
CA PHE A 187 -6.59 17.45 -4.15
C PHE A 187 -6.59 16.81 -5.55
N PHE A 188 -5.81 15.74 -5.74
CA PHE A 188 -5.77 14.96 -6.98
C PHE A 188 -6.14 13.50 -6.70
N ASN A 189 -6.60 12.78 -7.72
CA ASN A 189 -6.88 11.34 -7.65
C ASN A 189 -5.60 10.46 -7.57
N ILE A 190 -4.59 10.95 -6.86
CA ILE A 190 -3.30 10.30 -6.67
C ILE A 190 -3.12 10.10 -5.18
N SER A 191 -3.30 8.85 -4.74
CA SER A 191 -2.97 8.43 -3.37
C SER A 191 -1.52 7.99 -3.28
N ASN A 192 -0.95 8.07 -2.07
CA ASN A 192 0.37 7.50 -1.77
C ASN A 192 0.45 5.98 -1.93
N ARG A 193 -0.69 5.32 -2.18
CA ARG A 193 -0.72 3.89 -2.53
C ARG A 193 -0.44 3.57 -4.00
N HIS A 194 -0.34 4.59 -4.86
CA HIS A 194 0.09 4.38 -6.25
C HIS A 194 1.60 4.18 -6.34
N ILE A 195 2.00 3.18 -7.13
CA ILE A 195 3.40 2.87 -7.43
C ILE A 195 3.95 3.90 -8.44
N GLY A 196 5.23 4.28 -8.31
CA GLY A 196 5.92 5.13 -9.29
C GLY A 196 6.00 6.62 -8.93
N LEU A 197 5.56 7.02 -7.74
CA LEU A 197 5.64 8.40 -7.26
C LEU A 197 6.98 8.69 -6.55
N ARG A 198 7.37 9.95 -6.36
CA ARG A 198 8.55 10.34 -5.54
C ARG A 198 8.23 10.35 -4.05
N ASP A 199 9.20 10.22 -3.13
CA ASP A 199 8.95 10.19 -1.67
C ASP A 199 8.05 9.01 -1.24
N MET A 200 8.42 7.80 -1.66
CA MET A 200 7.76 6.57 -1.22
C MET A 200 8.70 5.39 -1.09
N MET A 201 8.22 4.41 -0.35
CA MET A 201 8.79 3.09 -0.21
C MET A 201 7.80 2.05 -0.73
N LEU A 202 8.27 1.16 -1.60
CA LEU A 202 7.58 -0.03 -2.06
C LEU A 202 8.22 -1.25 -1.41
N LEU A 203 7.42 -2.00 -0.68
CA LEU A 203 7.80 -3.20 0.05
C LEU A 203 7.27 -4.42 -0.71
N ILE A 204 8.18 -5.22 -1.25
CA ILE A 204 7.88 -6.44 -1.99
C ILE A 204 8.12 -7.64 -1.06
N PRO A 205 7.07 -8.39 -0.68
CA PRO A 205 7.20 -9.56 0.17
C PRO A 205 7.91 -10.68 -0.59
N LEU A 206 8.94 -11.26 0.04
CA LEU A 206 9.59 -12.48 -0.43
C LEU A 206 9.28 -13.64 0.51
N SER A 207 9.37 -13.42 1.82
CA SER A 207 9.01 -14.38 2.87
C SER A 207 8.76 -13.68 4.21
N GLY A 208 8.41 -14.44 5.25
CA GLY A 208 8.41 -13.92 6.63
C GLY A 208 9.78 -13.40 7.10
N LYS A 209 10.87 -13.81 6.44
CA LYS A 209 12.26 -13.41 6.73
C LYS A 209 12.71 -12.19 5.93
N TYR A 210 12.32 -12.09 4.66
CA TYR A 210 12.85 -11.09 3.73
C TYR A 210 11.76 -10.26 3.05
N TYR A 211 12.03 -8.96 2.97
CA TYR A 211 11.33 -8.02 2.12
C TYR A 211 12.33 -7.28 1.24
N ALA A 212 12.01 -7.15 -0.04
CA ALA A 212 12.72 -6.25 -0.92
C ALA A 212 12.12 -4.83 -0.82
N VAL A 213 12.99 -3.83 -0.82
CA VAL A 213 12.63 -2.44 -0.61
C VAL A 213 13.13 -1.61 -1.79
N PHE A 214 12.18 -1.04 -2.52
CA PHE A 214 12.46 0.02 -3.50
C PHE A 214 12.00 1.34 -2.89
N SER A 215 12.89 2.33 -2.81
CA SER A 215 12.56 3.60 -2.18
C SER A 215 13.09 4.82 -2.93
N ASN A 216 12.35 5.91 -2.86
CA ASN A 216 12.73 7.20 -3.38
C ASN A 216 12.37 8.26 -2.33
N GLY A 217 13.27 9.20 -2.04
CA GLY A 217 13.07 10.23 -1.01
C GLY A 217 13.76 9.91 0.32
N PHE A 218 13.26 10.51 1.42
CA PHE A 218 13.85 10.38 2.75
C PHE A 218 13.51 9.03 3.40
N THR A 219 14.40 8.05 3.31
CA THR A 219 14.22 6.71 3.88
C THR A 219 14.59 6.64 5.37
N PRO A 220 14.05 5.65 6.10
CA PRO A 220 14.49 5.37 7.47
C PRO A 220 15.99 5.06 7.51
N LYS A 221 16.71 5.61 8.50
CA LYS A 221 18.18 5.53 8.58
C LYS A 221 18.74 4.11 8.63
N TYR A 222 17.94 3.13 9.05
CA TYR A 222 18.33 1.73 9.12
C TYR A 222 18.15 0.96 7.80
N ILE A 223 17.55 1.58 6.79
CA ILE A 223 17.43 1.03 5.43
C ILE A 223 18.48 1.70 4.57
N LEU A 224 19.67 1.10 4.50
CA LEU A 224 20.71 1.55 3.58
C LEU A 224 20.56 0.85 2.24
N SER A 225 20.76 1.62 1.16
CA SER A 225 20.75 1.14 -0.21
C SER A 225 21.87 0.12 -0.46
N ASN A 226 21.65 -0.74 -1.46
CA ASN A 226 22.62 -1.69 -2.00
C ASN A 226 23.15 -2.73 -1.00
N LYS A 227 22.35 -3.11 0.00
CA LYS A 227 22.69 -4.18 0.95
C LYS A 227 21.46 -4.87 1.54
N VAL A 228 21.72 -5.97 2.25
CA VAL A 228 20.77 -6.59 3.18
C VAL A 228 20.87 -5.88 4.53
N ASN A 229 19.73 -5.39 5.04
CA ASN A 229 19.62 -4.67 6.31
C ASN A 229 18.95 -5.58 7.34
N ILE A 230 19.72 -6.05 8.32
CA ILE A 230 19.19 -6.84 9.43
C ILE A 230 18.49 -5.89 10.40
N LEU A 231 17.19 -6.12 10.60
CA LEU A 231 16.36 -5.26 11.43
C LEU A 231 16.25 -5.82 12.84
N ASN A 232 16.29 -4.94 13.83
CA ASN A 232 15.88 -5.29 15.20
C ASN A 232 14.35 -5.32 15.34
N GLN A 233 13.85 -5.80 16.48
CA GLN A 233 12.42 -5.94 16.71
C GLN A 233 11.62 -4.66 16.50
N PHE A 234 12.14 -3.53 16.99
CA PHE A 234 11.47 -2.24 16.87
C PHE A 234 11.33 -1.82 15.40
N GLN A 235 12.38 -2.00 14.61
CA GLN A 235 12.40 -1.68 13.18
C GLN A 235 11.48 -2.61 12.38
N VAL A 236 11.44 -3.91 12.73
CA VAL A 236 10.48 -4.86 12.14
C VAL A 236 9.05 -4.42 12.45
N ASP A 237 8.75 -4.04 13.69
CA ASP A 237 7.42 -3.60 14.10
C ASP A 237 7.02 -2.27 13.41
N GLU A 238 7.97 -1.35 13.14
CA GLU A 238 7.71 -0.14 12.33
C GLU A 238 7.35 -0.50 10.87
N ILE A 239 8.08 -1.43 10.26
CA ILE A 239 7.79 -1.90 8.89
C ILE A 239 6.45 -2.62 8.83
N ASN A 240 6.19 -3.50 9.79
CA ASN A 240 4.92 -4.22 9.91
C ASN A 240 3.75 -3.26 10.14
N GLU A 241 3.94 -2.14 10.85
CA GLU A 241 2.89 -1.10 11.00
C GLU A 241 2.49 -0.53 9.64
N ALA A 242 3.48 -0.28 8.78
CA ALA A 242 3.24 0.21 7.44
C ALA A 242 2.60 -0.87 6.54
N ILE A 243 3.00 -2.14 6.67
CA ILE A 243 2.42 -3.25 5.92
C ILE A 243 0.96 -3.49 6.32
N ILE A 244 0.65 -3.59 7.63
CA ILE A 244 -0.72 -3.90 8.07
C ILE A 244 -1.70 -2.80 7.68
N ASN A 245 -1.26 -1.53 7.70
CA ASN A 245 -2.09 -0.42 7.28
C ASN A 245 -2.35 -0.36 5.78
N ASN A 246 -1.67 -1.17 4.98
CA ASN A 246 -2.06 -1.43 3.59
C ASN A 246 -3.15 -2.51 3.46
N SER A 247 -3.60 -3.14 4.54
CA SER A 247 -4.67 -4.14 4.47
C SER A 247 -6.07 -3.52 4.47
N TYR A 248 -7.05 -4.18 3.84
CA TYR A 248 -8.48 -3.87 4.04
C TYR A 248 -9.24 -4.98 4.78
N THR A 249 -8.99 -6.25 4.45
CA THR A 249 -9.74 -7.39 4.96
C THR A 249 -8.86 -8.32 5.77
N LYS A 250 -7.69 -8.68 5.25
CA LYS A 250 -6.84 -9.73 5.82
C LYS A 250 -5.36 -9.38 5.85
N CYS A 251 -4.67 -9.96 6.82
CA CYS A 251 -3.22 -9.95 6.93
C CYS A 251 -2.75 -11.31 7.47
N ILE A 252 -1.62 -11.84 7.00
CA ILE A 252 -1.05 -13.09 7.51
C ILE A 252 0.36 -12.93 8.07
N SER A 253 0.79 -13.90 8.86
CA SER A 253 2.13 -13.97 9.42
C SER A 253 2.56 -15.42 9.65
N TYR A 254 3.88 -15.65 9.61
CA TYR A 254 4.49 -16.89 10.08
C TYR A 254 4.34 -17.05 11.60
N ARG A 255 4.41 -15.94 12.35
CA ARG A 255 4.27 -15.91 13.82
C ARG A 255 3.00 -15.22 14.27
N GLN A 256 2.27 -15.85 15.18
CA GLN A 256 1.08 -15.28 15.79
C GLN A 256 1.41 -14.01 16.59
N ASP A 257 2.47 -14.04 17.40
CA ASP A 257 2.85 -12.92 18.27
C ASP A 257 3.12 -11.65 17.46
N SER A 258 3.86 -11.77 16.35
CA SER A 258 4.17 -10.64 15.46
C SER A 258 2.89 -10.02 14.88
N LEU A 259 1.90 -10.85 14.53
CA LEU A 259 0.62 -10.38 14.01
C LEU A 259 -0.24 -9.72 15.10
N GLN A 260 -0.30 -10.30 16.30
CA GLN A 260 -1.06 -9.72 17.41
C GLN A 260 -0.49 -8.39 17.88
N ARG A 261 0.86 -8.28 17.99
CA ARG A 261 1.54 -7.04 18.37
C ARG A 261 1.25 -5.89 17.42
N ILE A 262 1.09 -6.17 16.12
CA ILE A 262 0.90 -5.12 15.13
C ILE A 262 -0.56 -4.80 14.84
N LEU A 263 -1.47 -5.75 15.09
CA LEU A 263 -2.91 -5.58 14.87
C LEU A 263 -3.50 -4.42 15.66
N ILE A 264 -2.98 -4.13 16.86
CA ILE A 264 -3.39 -2.97 17.68
C ILE A 264 -3.05 -1.62 17.03
N LYS A 265 -2.17 -1.60 16.03
CA LYS A 265 -1.77 -0.39 15.28
C LYS A 265 -2.50 -0.26 13.94
N PHE A 266 -3.41 -1.17 13.62
CA PHE A 266 -4.23 -1.08 12.43
C PHE A 266 -5.24 0.04 12.56
N GLU A 267 -5.26 0.94 11.58
CA GLU A 267 -6.30 1.97 11.46
C GLU A 267 -7.19 1.64 10.27
N TYR A 268 -8.44 1.28 10.53
CA TYR A 268 -9.40 1.09 9.45
C TYR A 268 -9.81 2.43 8.86
N LYS A 269 -9.43 2.66 7.60
CA LYS A 269 -9.87 3.79 6.78
C LYS A 269 -10.18 3.23 5.39
N SER A 270 -11.45 2.93 5.15
CA SER A 270 -11.93 2.47 3.84
C SER A 270 -11.72 3.53 2.77
N PRO A 271 -11.72 3.15 1.47
CA PRO A 271 -11.72 4.14 0.42
C PRO A 271 -12.83 5.16 0.72
N SER A 272 -12.50 6.43 0.59
CA SER A 272 -13.41 7.53 0.91
C SER A 272 -13.57 8.41 -0.31
N ALA A 273 -14.65 9.15 -0.43
CA ALA A 273 -14.80 10.15 -1.49
C ALA A 273 -14.65 11.55 -0.88
N THR A 274 -13.81 12.39 -1.49
CA THR A 274 -13.79 13.83 -1.21
C THR A 274 -14.53 14.54 -2.33
N MET A 275 -15.51 15.37 -1.97
CA MET A 275 -16.22 16.24 -2.90
C MET A 275 -15.86 17.70 -2.58
N ALA A 276 -15.54 18.48 -3.61
CA ALA A 276 -15.35 19.91 -3.54
C ALA A 276 -16.33 20.56 -4.51
N GLY A 277 -17.06 21.59 -4.07
CA GLY A 277 -18.01 22.29 -4.91
C GLY A 277 -18.12 23.78 -4.59
N GLY A 278 -18.40 24.57 -5.61
CA GLY A 278 -18.88 25.95 -5.55
C GLY A 278 -19.98 26.12 -6.61
N ASN A 279 -20.61 27.31 -6.70
CA ASN A 279 -21.77 27.57 -7.57
C ASN A 279 -21.62 26.96 -8.99
N GLY A 280 -22.18 25.75 -9.17
CA GLY A 280 -22.27 25.04 -10.45
C GLY A 280 -21.18 23.99 -10.77
N ILE A 281 -20.03 23.97 -10.10
CA ILE A 281 -18.96 22.99 -10.37
C ILE A 281 -18.71 22.13 -9.13
N HIS A 282 -18.98 20.83 -9.28
CA HIS A 282 -18.68 19.81 -8.27
C HIS A 282 -17.58 18.88 -8.80
N MET A 283 -16.52 18.68 -8.04
CA MET A 283 -15.44 17.74 -8.32
C MET A 283 -15.39 16.71 -7.19
N GLY A 284 -15.41 15.43 -7.53
CA GLY A 284 -15.26 14.32 -6.60
C GLY A 284 -14.00 13.52 -6.90
N THR A 285 -13.28 13.06 -5.86
CA THR A 285 -12.22 12.06 -6.02
C THR A 285 -12.37 10.96 -4.99
N THR A 286 -12.12 9.72 -5.40
CA THR A 286 -11.92 8.60 -4.48
C THR A 286 -10.52 8.74 -3.87
N LEU A 287 -10.43 8.83 -2.56
CA LEU A 287 -9.21 8.73 -1.78
C LEU A 287 -9.04 7.29 -1.34
N LYS A 288 -7.99 6.64 -1.84
CA LYS A 288 -7.48 5.41 -1.24
C LYS A 288 -6.99 5.69 0.17
N LYS A 289 -6.90 4.64 0.98
CA LYS A 289 -6.30 4.72 2.31
C LYS A 289 -4.90 5.31 2.24
N GLU A 290 -4.63 6.37 3.01
CA GLU A 290 -3.30 6.96 3.07
C GLU A 290 -2.44 6.23 4.11
N VAL A 291 -1.23 5.81 3.71
CA VAL A 291 -0.27 5.10 4.57
C VAL A 291 1.04 5.89 4.61
N PHE A 292 1.39 6.38 5.79
CA PHE A 292 2.60 7.15 6.03
C PHE A 292 3.59 6.37 6.88
N PHE A 293 4.87 6.46 6.54
CA PHE A 293 5.92 5.85 7.34
C PHE A 293 6.20 6.66 8.62
N PHE A 294 6.38 7.98 8.49
CA PHE A 294 6.77 8.81 9.62
C PHE A 294 5.56 9.35 10.39
N ILE A 295 5.63 9.24 11.72
CA ILE A 295 4.62 9.79 12.64
C ILE A 295 4.39 11.28 12.40
N ARG A 296 5.43 12.05 12.06
CA ARG A 296 5.31 13.49 11.78
C ARG A 296 4.39 13.76 10.58
N ASP A 297 4.47 12.93 9.54
CA ASP A 297 3.68 13.09 8.31
C ASP A 297 2.25 12.62 8.56
N LYS A 298 2.05 11.51 9.29
CA LYS A 298 0.73 11.08 9.75
C LYS A 298 0.01 12.15 10.58
N LYS A 299 0.74 12.83 11.48
CA LYS A 299 0.21 13.94 12.27
C LYS A 299 -0.10 15.17 11.42
N ALA A 300 0.80 15.52 10.49
CA ALA A 300 0.57 16.64 9.58
C ALA A 300 -0.65 16.39 8.69
N TRP A 301 -0.79 15.16 8.17
CA TRP A 301 -1.97 14.74 7.43
C TRP A 301 -3.24 14.87 8.25
N LYS A 302 -3.24 14.40 9.52
CA LYS A 302 -4.37 14.56 10.44
C LYS A 302 -4.73 16.02 10.68
N LEU A 303 -3.72 16.89 10.83
CA LEU A 303 -3.93 18.33 10.96
C LEU A 303 -4.63 18.91 9.73
N ILE A 304 -4.15 18.57 8.52
CA ILE A 304 -4.75 19.05 7.25
C ILE A 304 -6.17 18.52 7.06
N THR A 305 -6.41 17.25 7.42
CA THR A 305 -7.64 16.55 7.04
C THR A 305 -8.76 16.64 8.04
N GLU A 306 -8.44 16.63 9.33
CA GLU A 306 -9.43 16.51 10.41
C GLU A 306 -9.54 17.81 11.22
N ILE A 307 -8.45 18.58 11.37
CA ILE A 307 -8.40 19.72 12.29
C ILE A 307 -8.51 21.06 11.55
N ALA A 308 -7.77 21.24 10.46
CA ALA A 308 -7.76 22.48 9.67
C ALA A 308 -9.15 22.94 9.20
N PRO A 309 -10.08 22.05 8.81
CA PRO A 309 -11.42 22.47 8.38
C PRO A 309 -12.28 23.10 9.49
N TYR A 310 -11.95 22.88 10.77
CA TYR A 310 -12.84 23.25 11.88
C TYR A 310 -12.15 24.06 12.99
N GLU A 311 -10.83 23.92 13.17
CA GLU A 311 -10.15 24.38 14.39
C GLU A 311 -8.73 24.93 14.13
N TRP A 312 -8.43 25.39 12.91
CA TRP A 312 -7.11 25.94 12.56
C TRP A 312 -6.67 27.10 13.47
N ASP A 313 -7.63 27.91 13.93
CA ASP A 313 -7.37 29.05 14.82
C ASP A 313 -6.77 28.65 16.18
N ARG A 314 -6.96 27.40 16.63
CA ARG A 314 -6.36 26.93 17.89
C ARG A 314 -4.83 26.81 17.83
N TYR A 315 -4.28 26.77 16.62
CA TYR A 315 -2.84 26.76 16.38
C TYR A 315 -2.29 28.15 16.06
N LYS A 316 -3.15 29.17 16.01
CA LYS A 316 -2.77 30.56 15.77
C LYS A 316 -2.16 31.15 17.06
N ASN A 317 -1.04 31.83 16.91
CA ASN A 317 -0.35 32.56 18.00
C ASN A 317 0.09 31.69 19.20
N ILE A 318 0.22 30.37 19.05
CA ILE A 318 0.74 29.52 20.12
C ILE A 318 2.27 29.66 20.26
N GLY A 319 2.73 29.93 21.47
CA GLY A 319 4.14 29.97 21.83
C GLY A 319 4.77 28.57 21.86
N ARG A 320 6.07 28.48 21.53
CA ARG A 320 6.82 27.20 21.51
C ARG A 320 6.74 26.41 22.83
N ASN A 321 6.64 27.11 23.96
CA ASN A 321 6.64 26.51 25.29
C ASN A 321 5.23 26.24 25.84
N ASP A 322 4.18 26.69 25.16
CA ASP A 322 2.80 26.54 25.60
C ASP A 322 2.35 25.09 25.49
N SER A 323 1.29 24.74 26.23
CA SER A 323 0.64 23.44 26.12
C SER A 323 0.08 23.21 24.73
N CYS A 324 0.37 22.05 24.14
CA CYS A 324 -0.04 21.76 22.78
C CYS A 324 -1.59 21.69 22.64
N PRO A 325 -2.21 22.31 21.61
CA PRO A 325 -3.67 22.35 21.44
C PRO A 325 -4.30 20.98 21.21
N CYS A 326 -3.50 19.99 20.78
CA CYS A 326 -3.94 18.61 20.64
C CYS A 326 -4.17 17.86 21.98
N LYS A 327 -4.05 18.56 23.12
CA LYS A 327 -4.29 18.03 24.48
C LYS A 327 -3.39 16.84 24.88
N SER A 328 -2.24 16.69 24.25
CA SER A 328 -1.29 15.61 24.55
C SER A 328 -0.48 15.81 25.84
N SER A 329 -0.79 16.83 26.65
CA SER A 329 -0.02 17.28 27.82
C SER A 329 1.47 17.60 27.56
N LYS A 330 1.88 17.75 26.29
CA LYS A 330 3.25 18.08 25.88
C LYS A 330 3.33 19.55 25.48
N LYS A 331 4.51 20.15 25.63
CA LYS A 331 4.81 21.48 25.06
C LYS A 331 4.67 21.45 23.54
N TYR A 332 4.15 22.52 22.96
CA TYR A 332 3.86 22.62 21.52
C TYR A 332 5.08 22.28 20.64
N LYS A 333 6.27 22.79 20.99
CA LYS A 333 7.54 22.50 20.30
C LYS A 333 7.92 21.01 20.26
N ASN A 334 7.48 20.22 21.25
CA ASN A 334 7.77 18.80 21.36
C ASN A 334 6.57 17.92 20.93
N CYS A 335 5.58 18.52 20.26
CA CYS A 335 4.37 17.81 19.87
C CYS A 335 3.94 18.07 18.43
N CYS A 336 3.18 19.14 18.19
CA CYS A 336 2.57 19.42 16.88
C CYS A 336 3.34 20.45 16.05
N SER A 337 4.36 21.10 16.60
CA SER A 337 5.12 22.13 15.89
C SER A 337 5.67 21.64 14.54
N ASP A 338 6.33 20.49 14.50
CA ASP A 338 6.89 19.94 13.26
C ASP A 338 5.78 19.56 12.26
N ALA A 339 4.71 18.96 12.76
CA ALA A 339 3.57 18.57 11.95
C ALA A 339 2.82 19.78 11.37
N LEU A 340 2.70 20.88 12.12
CA LEU A 340 2.11 22.13 11.62
C LEU A 340 3.00 22.78 10.58
N CYS A 341 4.33 22.79 10.76
CA CYS A 341 5.26 23.30 9.76
C CYS A 341 5.12 22.54 8.43
N ILE A 342 5.03 21.20 8.49
CA ILE A 342 4.78 20.36 7.31
C ILE A 342 3.42 20.70 6.69
N ALA A 343 2.35 20.77 7.50
CA ALA A 343 1.01 21.10 7.03
C ALA A 343 0.95 22.47 6.33
N MET A 344 1.58 23.50 6.91
CA MET A 344 1.64 24.84 6.33
C MET A 344 2.38 24.86 4.98
N LYS A 345 3.47 24.10 4.82
CA LYS A 345 4.17 23.99 3.53
C LYS A 345 3.28 23.39 2.45
N ILE A 346 2.43 22.44 2.82
CA ILE A 346 1.49 21.79 1.89
C ILE A 346 0.32 22.72 1.56
N ILE A 347 -0.18 23.47 2.54
CA ILE A 347 -1.35 24.33 2.41
C ILE A 347 -1.02 25.67 1.73
N ALA A 348 0.15 26.25 2.00
CA ALA A 348 0.51 27.60 1.53
C ALA A 348 0.38 27.83 0.01
N PRO A 349 0.76 26.87 -0.87
CA PRO A 349 0.55 27.01 -2.31
C PRO A 349 -0.93 27.16 -2.73
N PHE A 350 -1.87 26.59 -1.96
CA PHE A 350 -3.31 26.70 -2.21
C PHE A 350 -3.89 28.00 -1.65
N ALA A 351 -3.36 28.45 -0.49
CA ALA A 351 -3.73 29.71 0.12
C ALA A 351 -3.45 30.93 -0.77
N ALA A 352 -2.30 30.92 -1.46
CA ALA A 352 -1.87 32.02 -2.31
C ALA A 352 -2.71 32.18 -3.59
N LYS A 353 -3.50 31.17 -3.98
CA LYS A 353 -4.32 31.18 -5.22
C LYS A 353 -5.80 31.55 -5.00
N GLN A 354 -6.23 31.92 -3.79
CA GLN A 354 -7.66 32.06 -3.41
C GLN A 354 -8.53 30.83 -3.80
N GLN A 355 -7.90 29.67 -3.98
CA GLN A 355 -8.56 28.39 -4.22
C GLN A 355 -8.36 27.51 -2.98
N PHE A 356 -8.87 27.97 -1.84
CA PHE A 356 -9.18 27.06 -0.75
C PHE A 356 -10.60 26.55 -0.96
N PRO A 357 -10.82 25.35 -1.50
CA PRO A 357 -12.05 24.65 -1.23
C PRO A 357 -11.89 24.09 0.18
N PHE A 358 -12.23 24.87 1.20
CA PHE A 358 -12.82 24.20 2.34
C PHE A 358 -14.09 23.57 1.78
N ALA A 359 -14.05 22.25 1.57
CA ALA A 359 -15.24 21.49 1.28
C ALA A 359 -16.24 21.83 2.40
N GLN A 360 -17.25 22.64 2.08
CA GLN A 360 -18.50 22.56 2.80
C GLN A 360 -18.96 21.12 2.61
N ILE A 361 -18.80 20.31 3.66
CA ILE A 361 -19.39 18.98 3.70
C ILE A 361 -20.88 19.18 3.91
N ASP A 362 -21.56 19.64 2.86
CA ASP A 362 -23.01 19.62 2.83
C ASP A 362 -23.43 18.17 2.61
N LYS A 363 -24.05 17.62 3.65
CA LYS A 363 -24.78 16.36 3.55
C LYS A 363 -26.01 16.61 2.68
N ALA A 364 -25.94 16.35 1.37
CA ALA A 364 -27.15 16.23 0.57
C ALA A 364 -26.99 15.32 -0.65
N LYS A 365 -27.78 14.23 -0.59
CA LYS A 365 -28.61 13.58 -1.60
C LYS A 365 -28.21 13.62 -3.09
N ASP A 366 -28.24 12.40 -3.63
CA ASP A 366 -28.59 12.00 -4.99
C ASP A 366 -27.57 12.23 -6.13
N THR A 367 -27.15 11.08 -6.69
CA THR A 367 -26.75 10.80 -8.08
C THR A 367 -26.00 11.88 -8.86
N VAL A 368 -24.68 11.70 -9.00
CA VAL A 368 -23.93 12.18 -10.17
C VAL A 368 -22.92 11.11 -10.61
N SER A 369 -23.00 10.73 -11.88
CA SER A 369 -22.11 9.79 -12.57
C SER A 369 -20.73 10.42 -12.80
N VAL A 370 -19.68 9.77 -12.34
CA VAL A 370 -18.29 10.18 -12.61
C VAL A 370 -17.73 9.30 -13.72
N ASP A 371 -18.03 9.65 -14.97
CA ASP A 371 -17.30 9.15 -16.13
C ASP A 371 -16.17 10.13 -16.45
N THR A 372 -14.98 9.86 -15.93
CA THR A 372 -13.68 10.13 -16.59
C THR A 372 -12.55 9.69 -15.66
N VAL A 373 -11.98 8.50 -15.93
CA VAL A 373 -10.69 8.08 -15.38
C VAL A 373 -9.73 7.96 -16.55
N ILE A 374 -9.01 9.05 -16.82
CA ILE A 374 -7.78 9.01 -17.62
C ILE A 374 -6.64 9.22 -16.61
N GLU A 375 -6.04 8.13 -16.16
CA GLU A 375 -4.69 8.19 -15.58
C GLU A 375 -3.75 8.65 -16.69
N MET A 376 -3.47 9.94 -16.73
CA MET A 376 -2.48 10.49 -17.64
C MET A 376 -1.07 10.16 -17.12
N PRO A 377 -0.08 9.98 -18.02
CA PRO A 377 1.31 9.80 -17.62
C PRO A 377 1.80 10.99 -16.78
N ILE A 378 2.61 10.69 -15.77
CA ILE A 378 3.16 11.64 -14.77
C ILE A 378 3.91 12.84 -15.40
N TYR A 379 4.29 12.76 -16.68
CA TYR A 379 5.06 13.79 -17.39
C TYR A 379 4.33 15.13 -17.59
N GLU A 380 3.02 15.22 -17.38
CA GLU A 380 2.30 16.50 -17.47
C GLU A 380 2.28 17.30 -16.16
N TYR A 381 2.72 16.71 -15.03
CA TYR A 381 2.79 17.42 -13.75
C TYR A 381 4.16 18.04 -13.45
N SER A 382 5.16 17.85 -14.32
CA SER A 382 6.46 18.53 -14.22
C SER A 382 6.42 19.88 -14.93
N GLY A 383 5.63 20.81 -14.36
CA GLY A 383 5.77 22.24 -14.60
C GLY A 383 6.39 22.88 -13.37
N ILE A 384 7.72 23.08 -13.42
CA ILE A 384 8.61 23.71 -12.42
C ILE A 384 9.17 22.75 -11.35
#